data_AF-A0A2E1RU51-F1
#
_entry.id   AF-A0A2E1RU51-F1
#
_cell.length_a   1.000
_cell.length_b   1.000
_cell.length_c   1.000
_cell.angle_alpha   90.00
_cell.angle_beta   90.00
_cell.angle_gamma   90.00
#
_symmetry.space_group_name_H-M   'P 1'
#
loop_
_entity.id
_entity.type
_entity.pdbx_description
1 polymer ?
#
loop_
_entity_poly.entity_id
_entity_poly.type
_entity_poly.pdbx_seq_one_letter_code
_entity_poly.pdbx_strand_id
1 'polypeptide(L)'
;EAEEAEEAEEAEEAEEAEEAEEAEEAEENSLKKSKDGSNGAVILFADSDMLFDALSVGRDMFGRMTYRNHNIPLLENAVEQASGGGSLMSIRTRGSGRRPFTKFKELRAEASEKFSEELEKVTQKEQELASKISELMQEQGNDQMVVIGPEAANSIKDLREQEVIASRKKRELSRELRKDIRKIENEIKNWNIAGIPALIIILGIIHLFVRRSRISAR
;
A
#
# COMPACT_ATOMS: atom_id res chain seq x y z
N GLU A 1 1.12 -73.49 -23.90
CA GLU A 1 1.23 -72.46 -24.95
C GLU A 1 -0.11 -71.97 -25.49
N ALA A 2 -1.02 -72.81 -26.01
CA ALA A 2 -2.35 -72.31 -26.41
C ALA A 2 -3.28 -72.00 -25.21
N GLU A 3 -3.23 -72.82 -24.16
CA GLU A 3 -4.10 -72.71 -22.98
C GLU A 3 -3.68 -71.56 -22.02
N GLU A 4 -2.38 -71.30 -21.89
CA GLU A 4 -1.84 -70.17 -21.11
C GLU A 4 -2.03 -68.80 -21.79
N ALA A 5 -2.19 -68.78 -23.11
CA ALA A 5 -2.46 -67.55 -23.85
C ALA A 5 -3.93 -67.13 -23.74
N GLU A 6 -4.84 -68.12 -23.72
CA GLU A 6 -6.28 -67.91 -23.55
C GLU A 6 -6.62 -67.46 -22.11
N GLU A 7 -5.94 -68.02 -21.11
CA GLU A 7 -6.13 -67.66 -19.68
C GLU A 7 -5.55 -66.27 -19.33
N ALA A 8 -4.55 -65.80 -20.09
CA ALA A 8 -4.00 -64.44 -19.93
C ALA A 8 -4.88 -63.38 -20.61
N GLU A 9 -5.51 -63.71 -21.75
CA GLU A 9 -6.42 -62.82 -22.48
C GLU A 9 -7.76 -62.67 -21.71
N GLU A 10 -8.28 -63.75 -21.10
CA GLU A 10 -9.45 -63.69 -20.21
C GLU A 10 -9.20 -62.89 -18.92
N ALA A 11 -7.96 -62.88 -18.40
CA ALA A 11 -7.61 -62.12 -17.21
C ALA A 11 -7.50 -60.60 -17.50
N GLU A 12 -7.00 -60.23 -18.69
CA GLU A 12 -6.90 -58.83 -19.13
C GLU A 12 -8.29 -58.25 -19.45
N GLU A 13 -9.18 -59.03 -20.09
CA GLU A 13 -10.57 -58.64 -20.33
C GLU A 13 -11.39 -58.51 -19.03
N ALA A 14 -11.10 -59.33 -18.01
CA ALA A 14 -11.76 -59.23 -16.71
C ALA A 14 -11.34 -57.99 -15.92
N GLU A 15 -10.07 -57.58 -16.01
CA GLU A 15 -9.54 -56.38 -15.33
C GLU A 15 -10.05 -55.09 -16.00
N GLU A 16 -10.14 -55.05 -17.33
CA GLU A 16 -10.76 -53.92 -18.06
C GLU A 16 -12.27 -53.81 -17.79
N ALA A 17 -12.97 -54.95 -17.61
CA ALA A 17 -14.39 -54.95 -17.28
C ALA A 17 -14.65 -54.43 -15.84
N GLU A 18 -13.78 -54.76 -14.89
CA GLU A 18 -13.89 -54.31 -13.49
C GLU A 18 -13.59 -52.79 -13.36
N GLU A 19 -12.59 -52.27 -14.08
CA GLU A 19 -12.32 -50.82 -14.14
C GLU A 19 -13.46 -50.04 -14.84
N ALA A 20 -14.10 -50.63 -15.85
CA ALA A 20 -15.25 -50.03 -16.52
C ALA A 20 -16.50 -49.99 -15.62
N GLU A 21 -16.73 -51.04 -14.82
CA GLU A 21 -17.83 -51.10 -13.85
C GLU A 21 -17.63 -50.10 -12.70
N GLU A 22 -16.41 -49.95 -12.18
CA GLU A 22 -16.09 -48.92 -11.18
C GLU A 22 -16.25 -47.50 -11.74
N ALA A 23 -15.90 -47.28 -13.01
CA ALA A 23 -16.08 -45.98 -13.67
C ALA A 23 -17.56 -45.64 -13.90
N GLU A 24 -18.40 -46.61 -14.29
CA GLU A 24 -19.84 -46.42 -14.41
C GLU A 24 -20.51 -46.19 -13.04
N GLU A 25 -20.13 -46.93 -11.99
CA GLU A 25 -20.64 -46.69 -10.63
C GLU A 25 -20.25 -45.30 -10.10
N ALA A 26 -19.06 -44.80 -10.45
CA ALA A 26 -18.63 -43.45 -10.11
C ALA A 26 -19.44 -42.38 -10.85
N GLU A 27 -19.83 -42.62 -12.10
CA GLU A 27 -20.72 -41.72 -12.85
C GLU A 27 -22.15 -41.70 -12.31
N GLU A 28 -22.68 -42.85 -11.87
CA GLU A 28 -24.03 -42.96 -11.30
C GLU A 28 -24.15 -42.30 -9.91
N ASN A 29 -23.09 -42.38 -9.09
CA ASN A 29 -23.06 -41.76 -7.76
C ASN A 29 -22.73 -40.25 -7.77
N SER A 30 -22.51 -39.67 -8.94
CA SER A 30 -22.23 -38.24 -9.09
C SER A 30 -23.52 -37.41 -9.16
N LEU A 31 -23.62 -36.36 -8.33
CA LEU A 31 -24.77 -35.44 -8.33
C LEU A 31 -24.74 -34.56 -9.59
N LYS A 32 -25.57 -34.90 -10.60
CA LYS A 32 -25.68 -34.15 -11.86
C LYS A 32 -26.37 -32.78 -11.72
N LYS A 33 -27.09 -32.54 -10.61
CA LYS A 33 -27.74 -31.26 -10.29
C LYS A 33 -27.66 -30.96 -8.79
N SER A 34 -27.46 -29.69 -8.46
CA SER A 34 -27.61 -29.19 -7.10
C SER A 34 -29.04 -29.42 -6.62
N LYS A 35 -29.20 -29.82 -5.35
CA LYS A 35 -30.51 -29.96 -4.72
C LYS A 35 -31.13 -28.57 -4.55
N ASP A 36 -32.36 -28.38 -5.02
CA ASP A 36 -33.04 -27.08 -4.97
C ASP A 36 -32.98 -26.47 -3.56
N GLY A 37 -32.37 -25.29 -3.45
CA GLY A 37 -32.24 -24.53 -2.21
C GLY A 37 -30.94 -24.75 -1.41
N SER A 38 -30.05 -25.67 -1.79
CA SER A 38 -28.70 -25.69 -1.21
C SER A 38 -27.79 -24.66 -1.90
N ASN A 39 -27.40 -23.62 -1.18
CA ASN A 39 -26.30 -22.73 -1.58
C ASN A 39 -24.96 -23.45 -1.40
N GLY A 40 -24.72 -24.50 -2.18
CA GLY A 40 -23.41 -25.13 -2.28
C GLY A 40 -22.47 -24.22 -3.08
N ALA A 41 -21.32 -23.87 -2.51
CA ALA A 41 -20.28 -23.13 -3.20
C ALA A 41 -19.13 -24.09 -3.53
N VAL A 42 -18.83 -24.25 -4.83
CA VAL A 42 -17.63 -24.96 -5.30
C VAL A 42 -16.65 -23.93 -5.82
N ILE A 43 -15.43 -23.94 -5.30
CA ILE A 43 -14.36 -23.01 -5.70
C ILE A 43 -13.25 -23.85 -6.32
N LEU A 44 -13.04 -23.69 -7.63
CA LEU A 44 -12.03 -24.40 -8.39
C LEU A 44 -10.83 -23.47 -8.64
N PHE A 45 -9.63 -23.94 -8.28
CA PHE A 45 -8.38 -23.29 -8.61
C PHE A 45 -7.67 -24.12 -9.69
N ALA A 46 -7.27 -23.48 -10.78
CA ALA A 46 -6.63 -24.16 -11.92
C ALA A 46 -5.17 -24.56 -11.66
N ASP A 47 -4.51 -23.90 -10.71
CA ASP A 47 -3.08 -24.10 -10.42
C ASP A 47 -2.83 -23.96 -8.91
N SER A 48 -2.05 -24.88 -8.34
CA SER A 48 -1.66 -24.86 -6.92
C SER A 48 -0.47 -23.96 -6.64
N ASP A 49 0.34 -23.61 -7.64
CA ASP A 49 1.57 -22.84 -7.46
C ASP A 49 1.30 -21.46 -6.85
N MET A 50 0.08 -20.94 -7.00
CA MET A 50 -0.35 -19.71 -6.35
C MET A 50 -0.20 -19.72 -4.82
N LEU A 51 -0.19 -20.89 -4.18
CA LEU A 51 -0.04 -21.07 -2.72
C LEU A 51 1.41 -21.32 -2.29
N PHE A 52 2.34 -21.38 -3.25
CA PHE A 52 3.74 -21.61 -2.94
C PHE A 52 4.31 -20.46 -2.11
N ASP A 53 4.97 -20.79 -0.99
CA ASP A 53 5.46 -19.82 0.00
C ASP A 53 6.33 -18.73 -0.62
N ALA A 54 7.17 -19.08 -1.60
CA ALA A 54 8.04 -18.13 -2.29
C ALA A 54 7.26 -17.06 -3.09
N LEU A 55 6.06 -17.40 -3.58
CA LEU A 55 5.19 -16.51 -4.35
C LEU A 55 4.20 -15.77 -3.45
N SER A 56 3.72 -16.42 -2.40
CA SER A 56 2.64 -15.95 -1.53
C SER A 56 3.10 -15.18 -0.30
N VAL A 57 4.28 -15.50 0.23
CA VAL A 57 4.77 -14.96 1.50
C VAL A 57 6.10 -14.24 1.31
N GLY A 58 6.27 -13.17 2.07
CA GLY A 58 7.50 -12.40 2.16
C GLY A 58 7.88 -12.16 3.61
N ARG A 59 9.08 -11.63 3.82
CA ARG A 59 9.50 -11.11 5.10
C ARG A 59 9.71 -9.61 4.96
N ASP A 60 9.13 -8.85 5.90
CA ASP A 60 9.42 -7.42 6.01
C ASP A 60 10.84 -7.22 6.57
N MET A 61 11.33 -5.98 6.53
CA MET A 61 12.62 -5.53 7.08
C MET A 61 12.86 -5.96 8.53
N PHE A 62 11.80 -6.23 9.29
CA PHE A 62 11.84 -6.67 10.69
C PHE A 62 11.69 -8.20 10.87
N GLY A 63 11.80 -8.98 9.79
CA GLY A 63 11.70 -10.44 9.81
C GLY A 63 10.29 -11.00 10.05
N ARG A 64 9.26 -10.13 10.05
CA ARG A 64 7.85 -10.54 10.17
C ARG A 64 7.35 -11.12 8.86
N MET A 65 6.62 -12.23 8.94
CA MET A 65 5.92 -12.80 7.79
C MET A 65 4.83 -11.84 7.32
N THR A 66 4.83 -11.52 6.03
CA THR A 66 3.85 -10.66 5.38
C THR A 66 3.34 -11.34 4.12
N TYR A 67 2.08 -11.12 3.78
CA TYR A 67 1.54 -11.57 2.50
C TYR A 67 2.17 -10.74 1.38
N ARG A 68 2.81 -11.40 0.41
CA ARG A 68 3.41 -10.73 -0.76
C ARG A 68 2.35 -10.32 -1.78
N ASN A 69 1.29 -11.12 -1.86
CA ASN A 69 0.13 -10.92 -2.70
C ASN A 69 -1.15 -11.28 -1.92
N HIS A 70 -2.29 -11.36 -2.61
CA HIS A 70 -3.57 -11.69 -1.99
C HIS A 70 -4.02 -13.14 -2.21
N ASN A 71 -3.11 -14.06 -2.54
CA ASN A 71 -3.44 -15.47 -2.79
C ASN A 71 -3.80 -16.21 -1.49
N ILE A 72 -3.01 -16.05 -0.42
CA ILE A 72 -3.32 -16.66 0.88
C ILE A 72 -4.62 -16.10 1.48
N PRO A 73 -4.83 -14.76 1.50
CA PRO A 73 -6.14 -14.21 1.87
C PRO A 73 -7.29 -14.73 0.99
N LEU A 74 -7.08 -14.93 -0.32
CA LEU A 74 -8.11 -15.48 -1.20
C LEU A 74 -8.52 -16.89 -0.76
N LEU A 75 -7.54 -17.76 -0.48
CA LEU A 75 -7.81 -19.12 0.00
C LEU A 75 -8.48 -19.11 1.39
N GLU A 76 -7.99 -18.27 2.31
CA GLU A 76 -8.59 -18.11 3.65
C GLU A 76 -10.07 -17.72 3.54
N ASN A 77 -10.40 -16.75 2.68
CA ASN A 77 -11.78 -16.34 2.43
C ASN A 77 -12.60 -17.44 1.74
N ALA A 78 -12.01 -18.22 0.83
CA ALA A 78 -12.67 -19.35 0.15
C ALA A 78 -13.03 -20.46 1.16
N VAL A 79 -12.12 -20.80 2.06
CA VAL A 79 -12.35 -21.77 3.14
C VAL A 79 -13.38 -21.25 4.14
N GLU A 80 -13.34 -19.96 4.49
CA GLU A 80 -14.35 -19.33 5.34
C GLU A 80 -15.74 -19.37 4.69
N GLN A 81 -15.84 -19.15 3.37
CA GLN A 81 -17.08 -19.26 2.62
C GLN A 81 -17.61 -20.71 2.59
N ALA A 82 -16.72 -21.68 2.37
CA ALA A 82 -17.07 -23.10 2.31
C ALA A 82 -17.48 -23.67 3.67
N SER A 83 -16.91 -23.17 4.77
CA SER A 83 -17.25 -23.59 6.14
C SER A 83 -18.59 -23.06 6.67
N GLY A 84 -19.38 -22.37 5.82
CA GLY A 84 -20.72 -21.88 6.18
C GLY A 84 -20.74 -20.46 6.75
N GLY A 85 -19.63 -19.71 6.69
CA GLY A 85 -19.50 -18.33 7.15
C GLY A 85 -20.20 -17.27 6.27
N GLY A 86 -20.95 -17.67 5.23
CA GLY A 86 -21.52 -16.76 4.22
C GLY A 86 -22.39 -15.63 4.77
N SER A 87 -23.15 -15.86 5.86
CA SER A 87 -23.95 -14.79 6.50
C SER A 87 -23.08 -13.71 7.15
N LEU A 88 -21.92 -14.06 7.71
CA LEU A 88 -20.98 -13.11 8.31
C LEU A 88 -20.10 -12.41 7.27
N MET A 89 -19.85 -13.04 6.12
CA MET A 89 -19.22 -12.39 4.96
C MET A 89 -20.04 -11.19 4.44
N SER A 90 -21.38 -11.23 4.53
CA SER A 90 -22.23 -10.11 4.11
C SER A 90 -22.07 -8.87 5.02
N ILE A 91 -21.70 -9.09 6.29
CA ILE A 91 -21.49 -8.05 7.31
C ILE A 91 -20.03 -7.60 7.35
N ARG A 92 -19.09 -8.45 6.89
CA ARG A 92 -17.68 -8.07 6.73
C ARG A 92 -17.60 -6.93 5.74
N THR A 93 -17.18 -5.77 6.23
CA THR A 93 -16.97 -4.55 5.44
C THR A 93 -16.23 -4.90 4.15
N ARG A 94 -16.92 -4.79 3.01
CA ARG A 94 -16.37 -5.04 1.67
C ARG A 94 -15.15 -4.15 1.46
N GLY A 95 -13.97 -4.69 1.73
CA GLY A 95 -12.70 -4.00 1.66
C GLY A 95 -12.52 -2.91 2.72
N SER A 96 -11.31 -2.81 3.25
CA SER A 96 -10.83 -1.53 3.80
C SER A 96 -10.83 -0.52 2.65
N GLY A 97 -11.97 0.13 2.43
CA GLY A 97 -12.13 1.20 1.48
C GLY A 97 -11.29 2.37 1.97
N ARG A 98 -10.01 2.38 1.61
CA ARG A 98 -9.15 3.53 1.85
C ARG A 98 -9.78 4.70 1.11
N ARG A 99 -10.46 5.58 1.84
CA ARG A 99 -11.02 6.85 1.34
C ARG A 99 -10.01 7.95 1.66
N PRO A 100 -8.94 8.12 0.85
CA PRO A 100 -7.98 9.17 1.11
C PRO A 100 -8.66 10.54 0.98
N PHE A 101 -8.23 11.50 1.79
CA PHE A 101 -8.62 12.89 1.61
C PHE A 101 -7.97 13.46 0.34
N THR A 102 -8.65 13.29 -0.80
CA THR A 102 -8.19 13.75 -2.13
C THR A 102 -8.00 15.26 -2.17
N LYS A 103 -8.93 16.03 -1.59
CA LYS A 103 -8.81 17.49 -1.48
C LYS A 103 -7.58 17.95 -0.71
N PHE A 104 -7.20 17.27 0.36
CA PHE A 104 -5.95 17.59 1.06
C PHE A 104 -4.72 17.28 0.20
N LYS A 105 -4.75 16.21 -0.60
CA LYS A 105 -3.67 15.89 -1.53
C LYS A 105 -3.51 16.96 -2.61
N GLU A 106 -4.62 17.44 -3.18
CA GLU A 106 -4.65 18.54 -4.15
C GLU A 106 -4.03 19.82 -3.55
N LEU A 107 -4.50 20.25 -2.38
CA LEU A 107 -3.97 21.44 -1.69
C LEU A 107 -2.48 21.32 -1.34
N ARG A 108 -2.04 20.12 -0.92
CA ARG A 108 -0.63 19.85 -0.66
C ARG A 108 0.21 19.92 -1.94
N ALA A 109 -0.32 19.41 -3.06
CA ALA A 109 0.37 19.45 -4.35
C ALA A 109 0.55 20.90 -4.82
N GLU A 110 -0.50 21.72 -4.74
CA GLU A 110 -0.45 23.14 -5.08
C GLU A 110 0.56 23.90 -4.21
N ALA A 111 0.58 23.63 -2.90
CA ALA A 111 1.57 24.22 -1.99
C ALA A 111 3.00 23.79 -2.33
N SER A 112 3.20 22.53 -2.76
CA SER A 112 4.52 22.04 -3.17
C SER A 112 5.01 22.61 -4.50
N GLU A 113 4.11 22.88 -5.42
CA GLU A 113 4.43 23.45 -6.74
C GLU A 113 5.09 24.82 -6.58
N LYS A 114 4.57 25.67 -5.68
CA LYS A 114 5.12 27.02 -5.39
C LYS A 114 6.59 27.03 -5.00
N PHE A 115 7.05 26.00 -4.30
CA PHE A 115 8.45 25.89 -3.84
C PHE A 115 9.30 24.96 -4.70
N SER A 116 8.70 24.22 -5.62
CA SER A 116 9.39 23.20 -6.42
C SER A 116 10.52 23.79 -7.27
N GLU A 117 10.22 24.84 -8.03
CA GLU A 117 11.21 25.51 -8.88
C GLU A 117 12.35 26.12 -8.07
N GLU A 118 12.06 26.75 -6.93
CA GLU A 118 13.10 27.41 -6.14
C GLU A 118 13.99 26.37 -5.42
N LEU A 119 13.40 25.29 -4.93
CA LEU A 119 14.14 24.16 -4.35
C LEU A 119 15.02 23.47 -5.40
N GLU A 120 14.52 23.33 -6.63
CA GLU A 120 15.29 22.77 -7.74
C GLU A 120 16.47 23.67 -8.08
N LYS A 121 16.24 24.98 -8.26
CA LYS A 121 17.29 25.97 -8.52
C LYS A 121 18.38 25.98 -7.44
N VAL A 122 17.99 25.90 -6.16
CA VAL A 122 18.97 25.88 -5.05
C VAL A 122 19.71 24.54 -4.99
N THR A 123 19.04 23.43 -5.29
CA THR A 123 19.66 22.10 -5.31
C THR A 123 20.65 21.96 -6.46
N GLN A 124 20.32 22.47 -7.65
CA GLN A 124 21.25 22.53 -8.78
C GLN A 124 22.50 23.35 -8.44
N LYS A 125 22.33 24.54 -7.84
CA LYS A 125 23.46 25.36 -7.37
C LYS A 125 24.33 24.64 -6.35
N GLU A 126 23.72 23.91 -5.40
CA GLU A 126 24.45 23.12 -4.40
C GLU A 126 25.29 22.02 -5.08
N GLN A 127 24.75 21.34 -6.09
CA GLN A 127 25.45 20.33 -6.87
C GLN A 127 26.59 20.91 -7.72
N GLU A 128 26.36 22.06 -8.36
CA GLU A 128 27.39 22.77 -9.13
C GLU A 128 28.58 23.19 -8.24
N LEU A 129 28.29 23.72 -7.04
CA LEU A 129 29.34 24.11 -6.08
C LEU A 129 30.11 22.89 -5.58
N ALA A 130 29.43 21.80 -5.23
CA ALA A 130 30.08 20.56 -4.81
C ALA A 130 30.97 19.97 -5.91
N SER A 131 30.51 20.01 -7.17
CA SER A 131 31.27 19.53 -8.33
C SER A 131 32.54 20.36 -8.53
N LYS A 132 32.43 21.70 -8.49
CA LYS A 132 33.59 22.62 -8.58
C LYS A 132 34.61 22.41 -7.46
N ILE A 133 34.13 22.17 -6.23
CA ILE A 133 35.02 21.86 -5.10
C ILE A 133 35.75 20.53 -5.37
N SER A 134 35.04 19.51 -5.85
CA SER A 134 35.64 18.21 -6.17
C SER A 134 36.67 18.30 -7.29
N GLU A 135 36.38 19.06 -8.36
CA GLU A 135 37.29 19.29 -9.49
C GLU A 135 38.57 19.99 -9.03
N LEU A 136 38.46 21.08 -8.25
CA LEU A 136 39.62 21.77 -7.70
C LEU A 136 40.44 20.90 -6.75
N MET A 137 39.80 20.05 -5.95
CA MET A 137 40.50 19.09 -5.08
C MET A 137 41.21 17.98 -5.88
N GLN A 138 40.64 17.56 -7.01
CA GLN A 138 41.23 16.53 -7.87
C GLN A 138 42.42 17.07 -8.68
N GLU A 139 42.32 18.30 -9.19
CA GLU A 139 43.44 19.00 -9.86
C GLU A 139 44.64 19.19 -8.92
N GLN A 140 44.39 19.48 -7.65
CA GLN A 140 45.43 19.64 -6.63
C GLN A 140 46.03 18.30 -6.15
N GLY A 141 45.34 17.17 -6.34
CA GLY A 141 45.74 15.85 -5.83
C GLY A 141 46.74 15.08 -6.70
N ASN A 142 46.97 15.51 -7.94
CA ASN A 142 47.92 14.87 -8.86
C ASN A 142 49.38 15.27 -8.64
N ASP A 143 49.65 16.31 -7.82
CA ASP A 143 51.02 16.71 -7.48
C ASP A 143 51.37 16.20 -6.07
N GLN A 144 52.16 15.13 -6.04
CA GLN A 144 52.55 14.43 -4.82
C GLN A 144 53.40 15.36 -3.93
N MET A 145 52.75 15.91 -2.90
CA MET A 145 53.26 16.63 -1.73
C MET A 145 53.08 18.16 -1.68
N VAL A 146 52.13 18.53 -0.81
CA VAL A 146 52.30 19.51 0.28
C VAL A 146 52.54 20.95 -0.17
N VAL A 147 51.45 21.62 -0.52
CA VAL A 147 50.92 22.86 0.08
C VAL A 147 49.81 23.29 -0.87
N ILE A 148 48.56 23.29 -0.41
CA ILE A 148 47.49 23.96 -1.17
C ILE A 148 47.98 25.39 -1.38
N GLY A 149 48.24 25.77 -2.64
CA GLY A 149 48.66 27.13 -2.96
C GLY A 149 47.68 28.12 -2.31
N PRO A 150 48.17 29.22 -1.70
CA PRO A 150 47.31 30.13 -0.94
C PRO A 150 46.12 30.66 -1.75
N GLU A 151 46.27 30.77 -3.07
CA GLU A 151 45.20 31.15 -4.00
C GLU A 151 44.11 30.08 -4.14
N ALA A 152 44.49 28.80 -4.28
CA ALA A 152 43.54 27.68 -4.34
C ALA A 152 42.85 27.44 -2.98
N ALA A 153 43.55 27.66 -1.87
CA ALA A 153 42.96 27.59 -0.54
C ALA A 153 41.87 28.65 -0.34
N ASN A 154 42.07 29.86 -0.88
CA ASN A 154 41.09 30.95 -0.79
C ASN A 154 39.88 30.67 -1.68
N SER A 155 40.07 30.20 -2.92
CA SER A 155 38.94 29.85 -3.80
C SER A 155 38.09 28.71 -3.25
N ILE A 156 38.69 27.68 -2.66
CA ILE A 156 37.96 26.58 -1.99
C ILE A 156 37.19 27.11 -0.78
N LYS A 157 37.74 28.05 0.00
CA LYS A 157 37.04 28.67 1.14
C LYS A 157 35.82 29.44 0.67
N ASP A 158 35.95 30.26 -0.38
CA ASP A 158 34.85 31.05 -0.93
C ASP A 158 33.72 30.14 -1.47
N LEU A 159 34.08 29.06 -2.18
CA LEU A 159 33.11 28.07 -2.67
C LEU A 159 32.40 27.35 -1.52
N ARG A 160 33.12 26.97 -0.46
CA ARG A 160 32.52 26.35 0.74
C ARG A 160 31.59 27.33 1.47
N GLU A 161 31.90 28.61 1.51
CA GLU A 161 31.00 29.61 2.08
C GLU A 161 29.71 29.71 1.26
N GLN A 162 29.81 29.73 -0.07
CA GLN A 162 28.67 29.70 -0.97
C GLN A 162 27.83 28.41 -0.82
N GLU A 163 28.47 27.26 -0.64
CA GLU A 163 27.81 25.97 -0.37
C GLU A 163 27.00 26.03 0.94
N VAL A 164 27.59 26.59 2.00
CA VAL A 164 26.90 26.78 3.29
C VAL A 164 25.70 27.70 3.12
N ILE A 165 25.82 28.79 2.37
CA ILE A 165 24.71 29.71 2.08
C ILE A 165 23.59 28.99 1.29
N ALA A 166 23.95 28.22 0.26
CA ALA A 166 22.99 27.45 -0.52
C ALA A 166 22.25 26.40 0.33
N SER A 167 22.98 25.66 1.18
CA SER A 167 22.39 24.65 2.08
C SER A 167 21.44 25.29 3.12
N ARG A 168 21.78 26.48 3.65
CA ARG A 168 20.91 27.24 4.55
C ARG A 168 19.64 27.65 3.82
N LYS A 169 19.75 28.21 2.62
CA LYS A 169 18.60 28.61 1.80
C LYS A 169 17.69 27.41 1.50
N LYS A 170 18.25 26.24 1.16
CA LYS A 170 17.50 25.00 0.95
C LYS A 170 16.72 24.56 2.19
N ARG A 171 17.34 24.65 3.38
CA ARG A 171 16.70 24.34 4.66
C ARG A 171 15.56 25.31 4.99
N GLU A 172 15.75 26.59 4.70
CA GLU A 172 14.74 27.63 4.89
C GLU A 172 13.51 27.39 3.99
N LEU A 173 13.72 27.21 2.68
CA LEU A 173 12.64 26.89 1.74
C LEU A 173 11.91 25.60 2.13
N SER A 174 12.65 24.56 2.50
CA SER A 174 12.06 23.31 2.99
C SER A 174 11.24 23.50 4.27
N ARG A 175 11.68 24.40 5.16
CA ARG A 175 10.95 24.75 6.38
C ARG A 175 9.67 25.51 6.07
N GLU A 176 9.73 26.42 5.10
CA GLU A 176 8.58 27.21 4.66
C GLU A 176 7.52 26.35 3.98
N LEU A 177 7.92 25.46 3.05
CA LEU A 177 7.05 24.45 2.46
C LEU A 177 6.33 23.61 3.53
N ARG A 178 7.06 23.12 4.53
CA ARG A 178 6.46 22.38 5.66
C ARG A 178 5.57 23.24 6.52
N LYS A 179 5.87 24.53 6.67
CA LYS A 179 5.04 25.47 7.43
C LYS A 179 3.71 25.68 6.72
N ASP A 180 3.71 25.84 5.41
CA ASP A 180 2.49 26.05 4.63
C ASP A 180 1.61 24.81 4.58
N ILE A 181 2.19 23.62 4.38
CA ILE A 181 1.43 22.36 4.48
C ILE A 181 0.79 22.22 5.87
N ARG A 182 1.51 22.58 6.94
CA ARG A 182 0.97 22.53 8.31
C ARG A 182 -0.13 23.56 8.55
N LYS A 183 -0.07 24.75 7.95
CA LYS A 183 -1.17 25.72 8.05
C LYS A 183 -2.45 25.14 7.47
N ILE A 184 -2.37 24.59 6.25
CA ILE A 184 -3.52 23.93 5.59
C ILE A 184 -4.07 22.80 6.46
N GLU A 185 -3.19 21.95 6.98
CA GLU A 185 -3.58 20.85 7.86
C GLU A 185 -4.26 21.35 9.15
N ASN A 186 -3.71 22.39 9.78
CA ASN A 186 -4.22 22.96 11.01
C ASN A 186 -5.56 23.68 10.81
N GLU A 187 -5.76 24.38 9.69
CA GLU A 187 -7.03 25.03 9.37
C GLU A 187 -8.16 23.99 9.25
N ILE A 188 -7.92 22.92 8.49
CA ILE A 188 -8.89 21.83 8.33
C ILE A 188 -9.18 21.17 9.69
N LYS A 189 -8.13 20.90 10.49
CA LYS A 189 -8.26 20.33 11.83
C LYS A 189 -9.04 21.23 12.77
N ASN A 190 -8.75 22.53 12.80
CA ASN A 190 -9.42 23.48 13.68
C ASN A 190 -10.93 23.55 13.39
N TRP A 191 -11.31 23.63 12.11
CA TRP A 191 -12.73 23.59 11.74
C TRP A 191 -13.41 22.28 12.10
N ASN A 192 -12.73 21.14 11.98
CA ASN A 192 -13.31 19.85 12.34
C ASN A 192 -13.44 19.65 13.86
N ILE A 193 -12.37 19.94 14.61
CA ILE A 193 -12.28 19.72 16.06
C ILE A 193 -13.12 20.74 16.82
N ALA A 194 -13.07 22.02 16.46
CA ALA A 194 -13.81 23.08 17.15
C ALA A 194 -15.20 23.32 16.56
N GLY A 195 -15.41 23.07 15.26
CA GLY A 195 -16.67 23.38 14.59
C GLY A 195 -17.83 22.52 15.06
N ILE A 196 -17.66 21.21 15.20
CA ILE A 196 -18.75 20.31 15.64
C ILE A 196 -19.18 20.62 17.08
N PRO A 197 -18.28 20.69 18.08
CA PRO A 197 -18.67 21.07 19.44
C PRO A 197 -19.32 22.46 19.50
N ALA A 198 -18.78 23.45 18.78
CA ALA A 198 -19.36 24.79 18.74
C ALA A 198 -20.79 24.78 18.19
N LEU A 199 -21.06 24.03 17.12
CA LEU A 199 -22.42 23.88 16.57
C LEU A 199 -23.38 23.27 17.58
N ILE A 200 -22.96 22.24 18.32
CA ILE A 200 -23.79 21.61 19.34
C ILE A 200 -24.11 22.60 20.47
N ILE A 201 -23.13 23.38 20.92
CA ILE A 201 -23.32 24.41 21.95
C ILE A 201 -24.33 25.46 21.46
N ILE A 202 -24.17 25.96 20.23
CA ILE A 202 -25.08 26.95 19.63
C ILE A 202 -26.51 26.40 19.56
N LEU A 203 -26.70 25.17 19.06
CA LEU A 203 -28.02 24.53 18.99
C LEU A 203 -28.63 24.32 20.38
N GLY A 204 -27.82 23.95 21.37
CA GLY A 204 -28.26 23.81 22.76
C GLY A 204 -28.74 25.14 23.36
N ILE A 205 -28.01 26.24 23.11
CA ILE A 205 -28.39 27.58 23.56
C ILE A 205 -29.69 28.02 22.89
N ILE A 206 -29.81 27.85 21.56
CA ILE A 206 -31.03 28.17 20.82
C ILE A 206 -32.22 27.38 21.38
N HIS A 207 -32.05 26.07 21.59
CA HIS A 207 -33.09 25.21 22.17
C HIS A 207 -33.53 25.71 23.55
N LEU A 208 -32.59 26.09 24.40
CA LEU A 208 -32.89 26.61 25.74
C LEU A 208 -33.70 27.91 25.68
N PHE A 209 -33.34 28.83 24.78
CA PHE A 209 -34.07 30.08 24.57
C PHE A 209 -35.49 29.84 24.05
N VAL A 210 -35.65 28.97 23.05
CA VAL A 210 -36.97 28.60 22.50
C VAL A 210 -37.83 27.90 23.55
N ARG A 211 -37.23 27.08 24.41
CA ARG A 211 -37.96 26.41 25.50
C ARG A 211 -38.41 27.43 26.56
N ARG A 212 -37.55 28.38 26.94
CA ARG A 212 -37.89 29.43 27.91
C ARG A 212 -39.04 30.31 27.43
N SER A 213 -39.02 30.75 26.17
CA SER A 213 -40.07 31.62 25.63
C SER A 213 -41.45 30.94 25.55
N ARG A 214 -41.51 29.62 25.39
CA ARG A 214 -42.77 28.86 25.44
C ARG A 214 -43.28 28.60 26.86
N ILE A 215 -42.40 28.54 27.85
CA ILE A 215 -42.80 28.32 29.26
C ILE A 215 -43.27 29.62 29.92
N SER A 216 -42.71 30.77 29.53
CA SER A 216 -43.19 32.08 29.99
C SER A 216 -44.51 32.54 29.36
N ALA A 217 -45.02 31.79 28.38
CA ALA A 217 -46.28 32.09 27.67
C ALA A 217 -47.45 31.18 28.10
N ARG A 218 -47.31 30.42 29.19
CA ARG A 218 -48.39 29.71 29.90
C ARG A 218 -48.46 30.24 31.32
#